data_AF-A0A945NHT0-F1
#
_entry.id   AF-A0A945NHT0-F1
#
_cell.length_a   1.000
_cell.length_b   1.000
_cell.length_c   1.000
_cell.angle_alpha   90.00
_cell.angle_beta   90.00
_cell.angle_gamma   90.00
#
_symmetry.space_group_name_H-M   'P 1'
#
loop_
_entity.id
_entity.type
_entity.pdbx_description
1 polymer ?
#
loop_
_entity_poly.entity_id
_entity_poly.type
_entity_poly.pdbx_seq_one_letter_code
_entity_poly.pdbx_strand_id
1 'polypeptide(L)'
;MRVYDLFAGGKTDKFDILFSLDDADEQILETHTFGVERACWTRAALTAIAEVMVRREDDIMASGEWQEAAEDILNNAKSAFSKFPWHLPDLVEQAPDLHAEMLERLTGNDFGDSISKRAFAKLCKAVVYGYMK
;
A
#
# COMPACT_ATOMS: atom_id res chain seq x y z
N MET A 1 7.91 -4.52 -0.51
CA MET A 1 8.63 -3.79 0.54
C MET A 1 9.84 -3.05 -0.02
N ARG A 2 10.95 -3.73 -0.38
CA ARG A 2 12.15 -3.08 -0.95
C ARG A 2 11.89 -2.13 -2.14
N VAL A 3 11.03 -2.52 -3.08
CA VAL A 3 10.63 -1.65 -4.22
C VAL A 3 9.98 -0.33 -3.76
N TYR A 4 9.12 -0.40 -2.74
CA TYR A 4 8.47 0.79 -2.17
C TYR A 4 9.48 1.66 -1.42
N ASP A 5 10.36 1.05 -0.62
CA ASP A 5 11.39 1.76 0.13
C ASP A 5 12.39 2.47 -0.80
N LEU A 6 12.75 1.85 -1.93
CA LEU A 6 13.59 2.44 -2.97
C LEU A 6 12.90 3.64 -3.64
N PHE A 7 11.60 3.53 -3.92
CA PHE A 7 10.80 4.62 -4.48
C PHE A 7 10.67 5.80 -3.50
N ALA A 8 10.35 5.52 -2.24
CA ALA A 8 10.26 6.50 -1.17
C ALA A 8 11.62 7.17 -0.87
N GLY A 9 12.73 6.43 -1.07
CA GLY A 9 14.09 6.95 -1.00
C GLY A 9 14.54 7.79 -2.20
N GLY A 10 13.64 8.07 -3.16
CA GLY A 10 13.87 8.97 -4.28
C GLY A 10 14.25 8.29 -5.60
N LYS A 11 14.35 6.94 -5.64
CA LYS A 11 14.55 6.22 -6.91
C LYS A 11 13.21 6.01 -7.59
N THR A 12 12.81 6.96 -8.44
CA THR A 12 11.52 6.92 -9.15
C THR A 12 11.61 6.23 -10.52
N ASP A 13 12.81 6.05 -11.06
CA ASP A 13 13.03 5.37 -12.33
C ASP A 13 12.98 3.84 -12.19
N LYS A 14 12.38 3.18 -13.19
CA LYS A 14 12.17 1.72 -13.19
C LYS A 14 13.50 0.97 -13.15
N PHE A 15 14.46 1.41 -13.96
CA PHE A 15 15.75 0.74 -14.05
C PHE A 15 16.55 1.00 -12.78
N ASP A 16 16.48 2.19 -12.20
CA ASP A 16 17.17 2.48 -10.94
C ASP A 16 16.64 1.65 -9.76
N ILE A 17 15.33 1.41 -9.69
CA ILE A 17 14.75 0.51 -8.69
C ILE A 17 15.22 -0.92 -8.95
N LEU A 18 15.11 -1.41 -10.19
CA LEU A 18 15.53 -2.77 -10.55
C LEU A 18 17.03 -3.00 -10.31
N PHE A 19 17.90 -2.05 -10.66
CA PHE A 19 19.34 -2.09 -10.41
C PHE A 19 19.73 -1.96 -8.93
N SER A 20 18.78 -1.63 -8.05
CA SER A 20 19.00 -1.57 -6.60
C SER A 20 18.53 -2.81 -5.86
N LEU A 21 17.87 -3.72 -6.58
CA LEU A 21 17.51 -5.02 -6.07
C LEU A 21 18.76 -5.92 -6.12
N ASP A 22 18.95 -6.73 -5.10
CA ASP A 22 20.04 -7.71 -5.09
C ASP A 22 19.66 -8.94 -5.93
N ASP A 23 20.65 -9.78 -6.23
CA ASP A 23 20.45 -10.99 -7.05
C ASP A 23 19.32 -11.90 -6.50
N ALA A 24 19.07 -11.86 -5.18
CA ALA A 24 17.99 -12.62 -4.56
C ALA A 24 16.61 -12.00 -4.84
N ASP A 25 16.50 -10.68 -4.80
CA ASP A 25 15.30 -9.94 -5.18
C ASP A 25 15.00 -10.10 -6.69
N GLU A 26 16.02 -10.03 -7.55
CA GLU A 26 15.89 -10.28 -8.99
C GLU A 26 15.44 -11.71 -9.27
N GLN A 27 16.01 -12.69 -8.57
CA GLN A 27 15.63 -14.10 -8.73
C GLN A 27 14.18 -14.37 -8.27
N ILE A 28 13.70 -13.70 -7.22
CA ILE A 28 12.28 -13.76 -6.81
C ILE A 28 11.39 -13.13 -7.88
N LEU A 29 11.78 -11.96 -8.41
CA LEU A 29 11.02 -11.30 -9.46
C LEU A 29 10.97 -12.14 -10.74
N GLU A 30 12.08 -12.69 -11.21
CA GLU A 30 12.17 -13.54 -12.40
C GLU A 30 11.38 -14.85 -12.24
N THR A 31 11.46 -15.48 -11.07
CA THR A 31 10.70 -16.71 -10.75
C THR A 31 9.18 -16.47 -10.75
N HIS A 32 8.76 -15.24 -10.49
CA HIS A 32 7.36 -14.87 -10.31
C HIS A 32 6.84 -13.83 -11.34
N THR A 33 7.60 -13.45 -12.37
CA THR A 33 7.09 -12.53 -13.41
C THR A 33 6.41 -13.27 -14.55
N PHE A 34 6.76 -14.54 -14.81
CA PHE A 34 6.04 -15.40 -15.74
C PHE A 34 4.94 -16.17 -15.02
N GLY A 35 3.70 -15.70 -15.12
CA GLY A 35 2.51 -16.45 -14.66
C GLY A 35 1.90 -16.01 -13.34
N VAL A 36 2.37 -14.91 -12.74
CA VAL A 36 1.69 -14.35 -11.56
C VAL A 36 0.42 -13.64 -12.00
N GLU A 37 -0.71 -14.26 -11.68
CA GLU A 37 -2.03 -13.73 -11.93
C GLU A 37 -2.21 -12.36 -11.28
N ARG A 38 -3.00 -11.50 -11.91
CA ARG A 38 -3.40 -10.17 -11.42
C ARG A 38 -3.75 -10.17 -9.92
N ALA A 39 -4.45 -11.22 -9.45
CA ALA A 39 -4.84 -11.39 -8.06
C ALA A 39 -3.65 -11.36 -7.07
N CYS A 40 -2.51 -11.91 -7.46
CA CYS A 40 -1.30 -11.90 -6.65
C CYS A 40 -0.65 -10.51 -6.59
N TRP A 41 -0.66 -9.75 -7.68
CA TRP A 41 -0.18 -8.36 -7.69
C TRP A 41 -1.10 -7.45 -6.90
N THR A 42 -2.42 -7.65 -7.00
CA THR A 42 -3.40 -7.01 -6.11
C THR A 42 -3.06 -7.32 -4.65
N ARG A 43 -2.92 -8.60 -4.29
CA ARG A 43 -2.62 -9.01 -2.90
C ARG A 43 -1.30 -8.43 -2.40
N ALA A 44 -0.25 -8.46 -3.21
CA ALA A 44 1.05 -7.88 -2.86
C ALA A 44 0.96 -6.38 -2.60
N ALA A 45 0.20 -5.64 -3.42
CA ALA A 45 -0.04 -4.22 -3.22
C ALA A 45 -0.83 -3.95 -1.92
N LEU A 46 -1.89 -4.72 -1.66
CA LEU A 46 -2.70 -4.60 -0.45
C LEU A 46 -1.90 -4.89 0.82
N THR A 47 -1.15 -6.00 0.84
CA THR A 47 -0.29 -6.33 1.98
C THR A 47 0.78 -5.26 2.22
N ALA A 48 1.38 -4.73 1.15
CA ALA A 48 2.36 -3.63 1.28
C ALA A 48 1.71 -2.36 1.86
N ILE A 49 0.49 -2.02 1.46
CA ILE A 49 -0.26 -0.88 2.02
C ILE A 49 -0.52 -1.08 3.51
N ALA A 50 -1.04 -2.24 3.92
CA ALA A 50 -1.31 -2.52 5.34
C ALA A 50 -0.05 -2.41 6.19
N GLU A 51 1.05 -2.98 5.71
CA GLU A 51 2.32 -2.98 6.44
C GLU A 51 2.90 -1.56 6.59
N VAL A 52 2.82 -0.73 5.56
CA VAL A 52 3.29 0.67 5.63
C VAL A 52 2.42 1.48 6.58
N MET A 53 1.11 1.30 6.56
CA MET A 53 0.20 1.97 7.50
C MET A 53 0.50 1.62 8.95
N VAL A 54 0.78 0.35 9.23
CA VAL A 54 1.15 -0.13 10.58
C VAL A 54 2.50 0.45 11.00
N ARG A 55 3.52 0.41 10.14
CA ARG A 55 4.86 0.94 10.46
C ARG A 55 4.88 2.44 10.71
N ARG A 56 3.94 3.17 10.11
CA ARG A 56 3.82 4.62 10.23
C ARG A 56 2.70 5.04 11.18
N GLU A 57 2.20 4.13 12.01
CA GLU A 57 1.15 4.42 13.00
C GLU A 57 1.48 5.67 13.82
N ASP A 58 2.69 5.74 14.38
CA ASP A 58 3.13 6.88 15.19
C ASP A 58 3.20 8.20 14.39
N ASP A 59 3.68 8.15 13.14
CA ASP A 59 3.73 9.32 12.25
C ASP A 59 2.33 9.84 11.91
N ILE A 60 1.41 8.91 11.62
CA ILE A 60 0.02 9.17 11.24
C ILE A 60 -0.74 9.77 12.43
N MET A 61 -0.46 9.31 13.65
CA MET A 61 -1.04 9.85 14.87
C MET A 61 -0.45 11.22 15.24
N ALA A 62 0.86 11.41 15.05
CA ALA A 62 1.54 12.66 15.35
C ALA A 62 1.12 13.83 14.43
N SER A 63 0.65 13.55 13.21
CA SER A 63 0.17 14.59 12.29
C SER A 63 -1.18 15.19 12.70
N GLY A 64 -1.98 14.51 13.53
CA GLY A 64 -3.33 14.92 13.90
C GLY A 64 -4.38 14.80 12.77
N GLU A 65 -3.94 14.57 11.54
CA GLU A 65 -4.76 14.41 10.34
C GLU A 65 -4.49 13.05 9.68
N TRP A 66 -4.89 11.99 10.38
CA TRP A 66 -4.60 10.62 9.93
C TRP A 66 -5.11 10.31 8.51
N GLN A 67 -6.17 11.00 8.08
CA GLN A 67 -6.79 10.84 6.77
C GLN A 67 -5.86 11.29 5.65
N GLU A 68 -5.18 12.43 5.82
CA GLU A 68 -4.24 12.96 4.82
C GLU A 68 -3.00 12.05 4.72
N ALA A 69 -2.45 11.64 5.86
CA ALA A 69 -1.31 10.73 5.89
C ALA A 69 -1.63 9.35 5.27
N ALA A 70 -2.83 8.82 5.55
CA ALA A 70 -3.30 7.59 4.94
C ALA A 70 -3.60 7.75 3.44
N GLU A 71 -4.13 8.90 3.01
CA GLU A 71 -4.34 9.23 1.60
C GLU A 71 -3.00 9.24 0.84
N ASP A 72 -1.98 9.87 1.42
CA ASP A 72 -0.63 9.92 0.84
C ASP A 72 -0.02 8.53 0.68
N ILE A 73 -0.14 7.67 1.71
CA ILE A 73 0.35 6.28 1.63
C ILE A 73 -0.35 5.52 0.50
N LEU A 74 -1.67 5.66 0.39
CA LEU A 74 -2.46 5.01 -0.66
C LEU A 74 -2.13 5.55 -2.07
N ASN A 75 -1.94 6.85 -2.21
CA ASN A 75 -1.53 7.48 -3.48
C ASN A 75 -0.09 7.09 -3.89
N ASN A 76 0.82 6.99 -2.93
CA ASN A 76 2.18 6.51 -3.15
C ASN A 76 2.19 5.04 -3.55
N ALA A 77 1.42 4.19 -2.87
CA ALA A 77 1.25 2.79 -3.26
C ALA A 77 0.65 2.68 -4.67
N LYS A 78 -0.40 3.46 -4.98
CA LYS A 78 -1.00 3.51 -6.32
C LYS A 78 0.02 3.87 -7.40
N SER A 79 0.88 4.84 -7.12
CA SER A 79 1.94 5.29 -8.02
C SER A 79 3.04 4.24 -8.18
N ALA A 80 3.50 3.63 -7.08
CA ALA A 80 4.50 2.56 -7.08
C ALA A 80 4.03 1.31 -7.84
N PHE A 81 2.76 0.93 -7.66
CA PHE A 81 2.18 -0.24 -8.32
C PHE A 81 1.61 0.03 -9.73
N SER A 82 1.63 1.29 -10.21
CA SER A 82 1.06 1.68 -11.51
C SER A 82 1.65 0.95 -12.72
N LYS A 83 2.87 0.42 -12.58
CA LYS A 83 3.59 -0.33 -13.63
C LYS A 83 3.40 -1.85 -13.52
N PHE A 84 2.62 -2.34 -12.56
CA PHE A 84 2.33 -3.76 -12.34
C PHE A 84 0.87 -4.08 -12.69
N PRO A 85 0.54 -5.33 -13.06
CA PRO A 85 -0.80 -5.70 -13.50
C PRO A 85 -1.76 -5.95 -12.32
N TRP A 86 -1.74 -5.08 -11.30
CA TRP A 86 -2.71 -5.10 -10.20
C TRP A 86 -4.03 -4.44 -10.62
N HIS A 87 -5.12 -4.80 -9.96
CA HIS A 87 -6.43 -4.21 -10.24
C HIS A 87 -6.78 -3.17 -9.19
N LEU A 88 -6.57 -1.90 -9.52
CA LEU A 88 -6.82 -0.78 -8.60
C LEU A 88 -8.25 -0.76 -7.99
N PRO A 89 -9.34 -1.11 -8.70
CA PRO A 89 -10.66 -1.28 -8.09
C PRO A 89 -10.74 -2.29 -6.94
N ASP A 90 -9.88 -3.33 -6.92
CA ASP A 90 -9.83 -4.30 -5.82
C ASP A 90 -9.44 -3.64 -4.49
N LEU A 91 -8.75 -2.48 -4.52
CA LEU A 91 -8.47 -1.70 -3.31
C LEU A 91 -9.75 -1.24 -2.61
N VAL A 92 -10.83 -1.01 -3.36
CA VAL A 92 -12.13 -0.64 -2.80
C VAL A 92 -12.90 -1.88 -2.36
N GLU A 93 -12.86 -2.94 -3.15
CA GLU A 93 -13.56 -4.20 -2.85
C GLU A 93 -12.98 -4.89 -1.61
N GLN A 94 -11.66 -4.86 -1.47
CA GLN A 94 -10.92 -5.48 -0.36
C GLN A 94 -10.61 -4.49 0.78
N ALA A 95 -11.04 -3.22 0.71
CA ALA A 95 -10.86 -2.26 1.80
C ALA A 95 -11.36 -2.80 3.17
N PRO A 96 -12.47 -3.54 3.26
CA PRO A 96 -12.90 -4.22 4.48
C PRO A 96 -11.87 -5.16 5.09
N ASP A 97 -11.23 -5.98 4.26
CA ASP A 97 -10.31 -7.04 4.69
C ASP A 97 -8.93 -6.45 4.97
N LEU A 98 -8.52 -5.47 4.17
CA LEU A 98 -7.32 -4.67 4.39
C LEU A 98 -7.37 -3.91 5.73
N HIS A 99 -8.53 -3.35 6.07
CA HIS A 99 -8.75 -2.70 7.37
C HIS A 99 -8.60 -3.69 8.52
N ALA A 100 -9.19 -4.89 8.40
CA ALA A 100 -9.06 -5.94 9.41
C ALA A 100 -7.61 -6.41 9.56
N GLU A 101 -6.91 -6.65 8.45
CA GLU A 101 -5.49 -7.05 8.43
C GLU A 101 -4.59 -5.98 9.07
N MET A 102 -4.89 -4.69 8.85
CA MET A 102 -4.22 -3.59 9.54
C MET A 102 -4.47 -3.66 11.05
N LEU A 103 -5.74 -3.70 11.48
CA LEU A 103 -6.10 -3.74 12.90
C LEU A 103 -5.47 -4.90 13.65
N GLU A 104 -5.38 -6.08 13.04
CA GLU A 104 -4.72 -7.26 13.62
C GLU A 104 -3.21 -7.06 13.87
N ARG A 105 -2.58 -6.12 13.16
CA ARG A 105 -1.14 -5.87 13.19
C ARG A 105 -0.76 -4.60 13.96
N LEU A 106 -1.72 -3.71 14.22
CA LEU A 106 -1.48 -2.53 15.04
C LEU A 106 -1.21 -2.94 16.48
N THR A 107 -0.20 -2.31 17.06
CA THR A 107 0.21 -2.58 18.45
C THR A 107 -0.42 -1.59 19.43
N GLY A 108 -0.90 -0.44 18.94
CA GLY A 108 -1.63 0.57 19.69
C GLY A 108 -3.13 0.55 19.38
N ASN A 109 -3.97 0.67 20.42
CA ASN A 109 -5.42 0.72 20.23
C ASN A 109 -5.88 2.07 19.62
N ASP A 110 -5.13 3.16 19.82
CA ASP A 110 -5.61 4.51 19.51
C ASP A 110 -5.78 4.77 18.00
N PHE A 111 -4.85 4.33 17.15
CA PHE A 111 -4.99 4.48 15.71
C PHE A 111 -6.08 3.55 15.17
N GLY A 112 -6.10 2.29 15.60
CA GLY A 112 -7.11 1.30 15.22
C GLY A 112 -8.54 1.72 15.60
N ASP A 113 -8.72 2.34 16.76
CA ASP A 113 -10.00 2.84 17.24
C ASP A 113 -10.43 4.14 16.53
N SER A 114 -9.47 4.96 16.09
CA SER A 114 -9.75 6.20 15.36
C SER A 114 -10.25 5.98 13.93
N ILE A 115 -9.84 4.87 13.30
CA ILE A 115 -10.12 4.57 11.90
C ILE A 115 -11.28 3.58 11.77
N SER A 116 -12.50 4.09 11.62
CA SER A 116 -13.64 3.21 11.31
C SER A 116 -13.47 2.55 9.95
N LYS A 117 -13.90 1.29 9.83
CA LYS A 117 -13.98 0.52 8.58
C LYS A 117 -14.62 1.32 7.42
N ARG A 118 -15.66 2.10 7.75
CA ARG A 118 -16.38 2.94 6.79
C ARG A 118 -15.54 4.13 6.31
N ALA A 119 -14.80 4.77 7.22
CA ALA A 119 -13.93 5.89 6.88
C ALA A 119 -12.78 5.42 5.99
N PHE A 120 -12.15 4.28 6.32
CA PHE A 120 -11.11 3.68 5.48
C PHE A 120 -11.62 3.28 4.09
N ALA A 121 -12.79 2.64 3.99
CA ALA A 121 -13.38 2.31 2.69
C ALA A 121 -13.73 3.56 1.85
N LYS A 122 -14.12 4.68 2.49
CA LYS A 122 -14.30 5.96 1.80
C LYS A 122 -12.97 6.50 1.28
N LEU A 123 -11.91 6.41 2.07
CA LEU A 123 -10.57 6.84 1.68
C LEU A 123 -10.05 6.05 0.46
N CYS A 124 -10.16 4.72 0.49
CA CYS A 124 -9.83 3.88 -0.67
C CYS A 124 -10.61 4.30 -1.92
N LYS A 125 -11.92 4.59 -1.79
CA LYS A 125 -12.74 5.08 -2.91
C LYS A 125 -12.27 6.44 -3.43
N ALA A 126 -11.88 7.35 -2.55
CA ALA A 126 -11.36 8.66 -2.93
C ALA A 126 -10.06 8.52 -3.74
N VAL A 127 -9.14 7.68 -3.29
CA VAL A 127 -7.86 7.43 -3.99
C VAL A 127 -8.06 6.74 -5.35
N VAL A 128 -8.99 5.78 -5.43
CA VAL A 128 -9.24 5.04 -6.67
C VAL A 128 -10.02 5.88 -7.70
N TYR A 129 -11.07 6.57 -7.27
CA TYR A 129 -12.04 7.22 -8.17
C TYR A 129 -11.96 8.75 -8.18
N GLY A 130 -11.16 9.38 -7.31
CA GLY A 130 -11.01 10.84 -7.23
C GLY A 130 -12.18 11.57 -6.56
N TYR A 131 -13.07 10.86 -5.84
CA TYR A 131 -14.24 11.46 -5.19
C TYR A 131 -14.09 11.45 -3.66
N MET A 132 -13.74 12.59 -3.07
CA MET A 132 -14.20 12.93 -1.72
C MET A 132 -15.49 13.75 -1.86
N LYS A 133 -16.60 13.19 -1.40
CA LYS A 133 -17.87 13.90 -1.21
C LYS A 133 -18.30 13.76 0.24
#